data_AF-A0A0E9LSN0-F1
#
_entry.id   AF-A0A0E9LSN0-F1
#
_cell.length_a   1.000
_cell.length_b   1.000
_cell.length_c   1.000
_cell.angle_alpha   90.00
_cell.angle_beta   90.00
_cell.angle_gamma   90.00
#
_symmetry.space_group_name_H-M   'P 1'
#
loop_
_entity.id
_entity.type
_entity.pdbx_description
1 polymer ?
#
loop_
_entity_poly.entity_id
_entity_poly.type
_entity_poly.pdbx_seq_one_letter_code
_entity_poly.pdbx_strand_id
1 'polypeptide(L)'
;MTIMQNGRTDNQITGLKPQFFSGDIMDFNYTRETIMEGGNEFRYLDIRSTRFYTDRVEDIELVDPFFHVTAVPDFPRNPSSYQYRQDLNGRYYIEVDDKDNDDLEADYLFVHFRLMTDRPQPSQKVFLNGALTNWALNSQSEMEFDADINAYRISLLLKQGYYNYQFLVVEQGETAGQLFPMENSFHETENDYLILVYYKNFNDRTHRLIGSQLVNSMRRNE
;
A
#
# COMPACT_ATOMS: atom_id res chain seq x y z
N MET A 1 -4.96 4.09 -22.13
CA MET A 1 -4.72 4.85 -20.88
C MET A 1 -4.54 3.86 -19.74
N THR A 2 -3.77 4.25 -18.71
CA THR A 2 -3.60 3.49 -17.47
C THR A 2 -3.96 4.39 -16.29
N ILE A 3 -4.67 3.85 -15.30
CA ILE A 3 -4.99 4.52 -14.02
C ILE A 3 -4.43 3.64 -12.90
N MET A 4 -3.63 4.22 -12.02
CA MET A 4 -3.03 3.54 -10.86
C MET A 4 -3.46 4.23 -9.57
N GLN A 5 -3.95 3.47 -8.59
CA GLN A 5 -4.33 3.98 -7.27
C GLN A 5 -3.16 3.81 -6.29
N ASN A 6 -2.74 4.89 -5.64
CA ASN A 6 -1.65 4.95 -4.66
C ASN A 6 -0.34 4.29 -5.13
N GLY A 7 -0.09 4.22 -6.44
CA GLY A 7 1.09 3.54 -7.00
C GLY A 7 0.98 2.02 -7.11
N ARG A 8 -0.16 1.43 -6.75
CA ARG A 8 -0.44 0.00 -6.93
C ARG A 8 -0.55 -0.36 -8.40
N THR A 9 0.19 -1.39 -8.80
CA THR A 9 0.13 -1.97 -10.15
C THR A 9 -0.80 -3.18 -10.22
N ASP A 10 -1.12 -3.80 -9.09
CA ASP A 10 -1.93 -5.03 -9.05
C ASP A 10 -3.40 -4.77 -9.44
N ASN A 11 -3.94 -3.60 -9.10
CA ASN A 11 -5.33 -3.21 -9.39
C ASN A 11 -5.43 -2.11 -10.46
N GLN A 12 -4.36 -1.86 -11.22
CA GLN A 12 -4.35 -0.79 -12.22
C GLN A 12 -5.36 -1.07 -13.35
N ILE A 13 -6.08 -0.03 -13.76
CA ILE A 13 -7.00 -0.12 -14.89
C ILE A 13 -6.23 0.25 -16.16
N THR A 14 -6.18 -0.63 -17.14
CA THR A 14 -5.47 -0.41 -18.42
C THR A 14 -6.38 -0.65 -19.62
N GLY A 15 -5.88 -0.35 -20.82
CA GLY A 15 -6.57 -0.68 -22.08
C GLY A 15 -7.81 0.17 -22.38
N LEU A 16 -8.10 1.19 -21.56
CA LEU A 16 -9.18 2.15 -21.81
C LEU A 16 -8.94 2.91 -23.12
N LYS A 17 -9.99 2.99 -23.94
CA LYS A 17 -10.04 3.74 -25.19
C LYS A 17 -10.89 5.00 -24.99
N PRO A 18 -10.67 6.09 -25.73
CA PRO A 18 -11.61 7.22 -25.67
C PRO A 18 -13.01 6.77 -26.10
N GLN A 19 -14.04 7.23 -25.39
CA GLN A 19 -15.45 7.05 -25.77
C GLN A 19 -15.83 8.01 -26.91
N PHE A 20 -15.31 9.24 -26.88
CA PHE A 20 -15.54 10.26 -27.88
C PHE A 20 -14.25 11.00 -28.24
N PHE A 21 -14.21 11.49 -29.47
CA PHE A 21 -13.19 12.42 -29.95
C PHE A 21 -13.88 13.73 -30.36
N SER A 22 -13.43 14.86 -29.83
CA SER A 22 -13.96 16.18 -30.18
C SER A 22 -12.80 17.14 -30.44
N GLY A 23 -12.47 17.33 -31.72
CA GLY A 23 -11.25 18.04 -32.11
C GLY A 23 -10.01 17.36 -31.51
N ASP A 24 -9.28 18.11 -30.69
CA ASP A 24 -8.06 17.64 -30.00
C ASP A 24 -8.34 17.03 -28.61
N ILE A 25 -9.62 16.83 -28.25
CA ILE A 25 -10.03 16.26 -26.95
C ILE A 25 -10.36 14.79 -27.11
N MET A 26 -9.74 13.96 -26.27
CA MET A 26 -10.11 12.55 -26.06
C MET A 26 -10.89 12.41 -24.76
N ASP A 27 -12.14 11.98 -24.85
CA ASP A 27 -13.03 11.80 -23.70
C ASP A 27 -12.97 10.36 -23.17
N PHE A 28 -12.70 10.19 -21.88
CA PHE A 28 -12.63 8.91 -21.18
C PHE A 28 -13.66 8.81 -20.03
N ASN A 29 -14.82 9.46 -20.15
CA ASN A 29 -15.88 9.48 -19.14
C ASN A 29 -16.62 8.13 -19.01
N TYR A 30 -15.91 7.13 -18.50
CA TYR A 30 -16.44 5.81 -18.16
C TYR A 30 -17.18 5.84 -16.83
N THR A 31 -18.15 4.94 -16.67
CA THR A 31 -18.94 4.82 -15.43
C THR A 31 -18.60 3.59 -14.61
N ARG A 32 -18.31 2.44 -15.26
CA ARG A 32 -18.06 1.17 -14.55
C ARG A 32 -16.61 0.72 -14.65
N GLU A 33 -16.00 0.96 -15.80
CA GLU A 33 -14.66 0.51 -16.16
C GLU A 33 -13.55 1.25 -15.40
N THR A 34 -13.89 2.34 -14.71
CA THR A 34 -13.00 3.19 -13.91
C THR A 34 -13.29 3.09 -12.42
N ILE A 35 -14.19 2.18 -11.99
CA ILE A 35 -14.49 1.97 -10.57
C ILE A 35 -13.32 1.23 -9.92
N MET A 36 -12.84 1.77 -8.80
CA MET A 36 -11.83 1.16 -7.93
C MET A 36 -12.37 1.10 -6.50
N GLU A 37 -11.87 0.16 -5.69
CA GLU A 37 -12.17 0.14 -4.25
C GLU A 37 -11.62 1.41 -3.59
N GLY A 38 -12.43 2.09 -2.77
CA GLY A 38 -11.98 3.28 -2.05
C GLY A 38 -10.98 2.96 -0.93
N GLY A 39 -11.08 1.76 -0.35
CA GLY A 39 -10.17 1.33 0.71
C GLY A 39 -10.36 2.12 2.01
N ASN A 40 -9.31 2.23 2.79
CA ASN A 40 -9.28 2.97 4.05
C ASN A 40 -7.91 3.65 4.18
N GLU A 41 -7.79 4.64 5.07
CA GLU A 41 -6.51 5.29 5.33
C GLU A 41 -5.48 4.21 5.74
N PHE A 42 -4.26 4.32 5.24
CA PHE A 42 -3.18 3.37 5.53
C PHE A 42 -2.89 3.36 7.04
N ARG A 43 -2.50 2.17 7.52
CA ARG A 43 -1.91 2.03 8.85
C ARG A 43 -0.50 2.64 8.82
N TYR A 44 0.02 2.99 9.99
CA TYR A 44 1.40 3.44 10.10
C TYR A 44 2.19 2.68 11.16
N LEU A 45 3.50 2.73 11.00
CA LEU A 45 4.48 2.30 11.98
C LEU A 45 5.64 3.30 12.00
N ASP A 46 5.99 3.78 13.18
CA ASP A 46 7.10 4.69 13.42
C ASP A 46 8.22 3.95 14.16
N ILE A 47 9.34 3.73 13.46
CA ILE A 47 10.55 3.06 13.96
C ILE A 47 11.78 3.95 13.82
N ARG A 48 11.61 5.28 13.88
CA ARG A 48 12.70 6.25 13.79
C ARG A 48 13.66 6.17 14.99
N SER A 49 13.27 5.50 16.07
CA SER A 49 14.10 5.29 17.26
C SER A 49 14.05 3.85 17.74
N THR A 50 15.18 3.32 18.20
CA THR A 50 15.29 2.04 18.92
C THR A 50 15.30 2.22 20.44
N ARG A 51 15.21 3.46 20.94
CA ARG A 51 15.37 3.81 22.36
C ARG A 51 14.05 3.93 23.11
N PHE A 52 12.95 4.15 22.40
CA PHE A 52 11.63 4.34 22.98
C PHE A 52 10.56 3.74 22.07
N TYR A 53 9.45 3.34 22.68
CA TYR A 53 8.33 2.75 21.97
C TYR A 53 7.39 3.85 21.50
N THR A 54 7.07 3.84 20.21
CA THR A 54 5.98 4.64 19.65
C THR A 54 4.65 3.92 19.89
N ASP A 55 3.52 4.54 19.60
CA ASP A 55 2.19 3.98 19.91
C ASP A 55 1.87 2.69 19.13
N ARG A 56 2.64 2.40 18.06
CA ARG A 56 2.51 1.21 17.21
C ARG A 56 3.63 0.19 17.39
N VAL A 57 4.53 0.42 18.34
CA VAL A 57 5.60 -0.51 18.72
C VAL A 57 5.26 -1.17 20.06
N GLU A 58 5.14 -2.49 20.06
CA GLU A 58 4.91 -3.29 21.27
C GLU A 58 6.22 -3.54 22.02
N ASP A 59 7.30 -3.85 21.30
CA ASP A 59 8.58 -4.20 21.89
C ASP A 59 9.77 -3.89 20.95
N ILE A 60 10.94 -3.62 21.53
CA ILE A 60 12.21 -3.50 20.82
C ILE A 60 13.27 -4.31 21.58
N GLU A 61 13.83 -5.32 20.91
CA GLU A 61 14.87 -6.18 21.47
C GLU A 61 16.14 -6.11 20.62
N LEU A 62 17.31 -6.07 21.25
CA LEU A 62 18.57 -6.29 20.56
C LEU A 62 18.93 -7.78 20.61
N VAL A 63 18.75 -8.46 19.48
CA VAL A 63 19.24 -9.82 19.27
C VAL A 63 20.47 -9.73 18.39
N ASP A 64 21.65 -9.68 19.01
CA ASP A 64 22.91 -9.37 18.34
C ASP A 64 23.06 -10.15 17.01
N PRO A 65 23.32 -9.46 15.88
CA PRO A 65 23.70 -8.04 15.77
C PRO A 65 22.55 -7.08 15.43
N PHE A 66 21.28 -7.52 15.40
CA PHE A 66 20.17 -6.71 14.91
C PHE A 66 19.17 -6.33 16.00
N PHE A 67 18.59 -5.14 15.84
CA PHE A 67 17.37 -4.79 16.57
C PHE A 67 16.16 -5.44 15.92
N HIS A 68 15.27 -5.95 16.76
CA HIS A 68 14.00 -6.54 16.42
C HIS A 68 12.89 -5.65 16.99
N VAL A 69 12.04 -5.13 16.13
CA VAL A 69 10.86 -4.35 16.49
C VAL A 69 9.63 -5.21 16.31
N THR A 70 8.87 -5.40 17.38
CA THR A 70 7.56 -6.04 17.32
C THR A 70 6.49 -4.98 17.22
N ALA A 71 5.76 -4.93 16.10
CA ALA A 71 4.63 -4.01 15.94
C ALA A 71 3.44 -4.49 16.78
N VAL A 72 2.66 -3.53 17.31
CA VAL A 72 1.39 -3.84 17.99
C VAL A 72 0.48 -4.65 17.04
N PRO A 73 -0.14 -5.76 17.49
CA PRO A 73 -1.00 -6.57 16.63
C PRO A 73 -2.10 -5.75 15.97
N ASP A 74 -2.29 -5.96 14.68
CA ASP A 74 -3.39 -5.41 13.92
C ASP A 74 -4.60 -6.34 13.93
N PHE A 75 -5.77 -5.75 13.74
CA PHE A 75 -7.05 -6.45 13.57
C PHE A 75 -7.72 -6.00 12.27
N PRO A 76 -8.50 -6.88 11.61
CA PRO A 76 -9.32 -6.50 10.48
C PRO A 76 -10.23 -5.32 10.82
N ARG A 77 -10.28 -4.32 9.93
CA ARG A 77 -11.17 -3.16 10.03
C ARG A 77 -12.53 -3.40 9.37
N ASN A 78 -12.86 -4.63 8.99
CA ASN A 78 -14.18 -4.98 8.47
C ASN A 78 -14.94 -5.89 9.47
N PRO A 79 -16.11 -5.48 9.98
CA PRO A 79 -16.76 -4.19 9.79
C PRO A 79 -16.18 -3.09 10.70
N SER A 80 -16.13 -1.86 10.20
CA SER A 80 -15.86 -0.65 11.00
C SER A 80 -16.54 0.57 10.37
N SER A 81 -16.46 1.72 11.05
CA SER A 81 -16.85 3.02 10.49
C SER A 81 -15.62 3.80 10.04
N TYR A 82 -15.78 4.65 9.02
CA TYR A 82 -14.70 5.49 8.53
C TYR A 82 -14.20 6.46 9.60
N GLN A 83 -12.89 6.58 9.72
CA GLN A 83 -12.23 7.57 10.56
C GLN A 83 -11.10 8.20 9.75
N TYR A 84 -11.22 9.51 9.52
CA TYR A 84 -10.16 10.23 8.82
C TYR A 84 -8.87 10.23 9.64
N ARG A 85 -7.78 9.90 8.96
CA ARG A 85 -6.42 10.04 9.45
C ARG A 85 -5.56 10.46 8.26
N GLN A 86 -4.81 11.53 8.42
CA GLN A 86 -3.85 11.92 7.41
C GLN A 86 -2.74 10.87 7.33
N ASP A 87 -2.47 10.39 6.12
CA ASP A 87 -1.43 9.43 5.83
C ASP A 87 -0.55 9.91 4.65
N LEU A 88 0.31 9.01 4.15
CA LEU A 88 1.22 9.22 3.04
C LEU A 88 0.82 8.43 1.79
N ASN A 89 -0.44 7.96 1.70
CA ASN A 89 -0.95 7.05 0.66
C ASN A 89 -0.02 5.84 0.46
N GLY A 90 0.35 5.18 1.56
CA GLY A 90 1.18 3.97 1.57
C GLY A 90 2.68 4.18 1.32
N ARG A 91 3.13 5.43 1.23
CA ARG A 91 4.57 5.77 1.15
C ARG A 91 5.25 5.66 2.51
N TYR A 92 6.58 5.79 2.51
CA TYR A 92 7.39 5.90 3.72
C TYR A 92 8.44 7.00 3.54
N TYR A 93 9.06 7.41 4.64
CA TYR A 93 10.29 8.20 4.61
C TYR A 93 11.28 7.64 5.63
N ILE A 94 12.57 7.77 5.31
CA ILE A 94 13.67 7.39 6.19
C ILE A 94 14.02 8.60 7.03
N GLU A 95 14.04 8.39 8.34
CA GLU A 95 14.45 9.37 9.34
C GLU A 95 14.91 8.58 10.56
N VAL A 96 15.91 9.08 11.28
CA VAL A 96 16.33 8.54 12.56
C VAL A 96 16.43 9.66 13.58
N ASP A 97 15.79 9.46 14.73
CA ASP A 97 15.82 10.45 15.79
C ASP A 97 17.24 10.60 16.37
N ASP A 98 17.56 11.80 16.85
CA ASP A 98 18.85 12.16 17.47
C ASP A 98 20.08 12.09 16.52
N LYS A 99 19.89 12.19 15.20
CA LYS A 99 20.94 12.12 14.17
C LYS A 99 20.86 13.28 13.18
N ASP A 100 21.98 13.54 12.51
CA ASP A 100 22.09 14.65 11.55
C ASP A 100 21.95 14.18 10.09
N ASN A 101 22.21 12.89 9.80
CA ASN A 101 22.17 12.36 8.44
C ASN A 101 21.48 11.00 8.34
N ASP A 102 20.17 11.02 8.10
CA ASP A 102 19.32 9.83 8.03
C ASP A 102 19.71 8.83 6.94
N ASP A 103 20.25 9.32 5.83
CA ASP A 103 20.65 8.47 4.71
C ASP A 103 21.84 7.57 5.07
N LEU A 104 22.74 8.05 5.93
CA LEU A 104 23.95 7.33 6.33
C LEU A 104 23.87 6.71 7.73
N GLU A 105 23.02 7.24 8.60
CA GLU A 105 23.01 6.86 10.02
C GLU A 105 21.80 6.01 10.44
N ALA A 106 20.74 5.95 9.64
CA ALA A 106 19.60 5.08 9.93
C ALA A 106 20.00 3.60 9.80
N ASP A 107 19.71 2.81 10.82
CA ASP A 107 20.03 1.38 10.86
C ASP A 107 18.91 0.53 10.22
N TYR A 108 19.20 -0.73 9.95
CA TYR A 108 18.21 -1.73 9.54
C TYR A 108 17.75 -2.56 10.73
N LEU A 109 16.43 -2.68 10.88
CA LEU A 109 15.74 -3.38 11.96
C LEU A 109 14.90 -4.52 11.37
N PHE A 110 14.86 -5.66 12.04
CA PHE A 110 13.85 -6.68 11.76
C PHE A 110 12.51 -6.23 12.35
N VAL A 111 11.49 -6.07 11.52
CA VAL A 111 10.17 -5.61 11.95
C VAL A 111 9.16 -6.74 11.79
N HIS A 112 8.52 -7.10 12.90
CA HIS A 112 7.56 -8.19 12.99
C HIS A 112 6.13 -7.64 12.97
N PHE A 113 5.41 -7.89 11.88
CA PHE A 113 4.01 -7.53 11.72
C PHE A 113 3.11 -8.72 12.04
N ARG A 114 1.98 -8.46 12.70
CA ARG A 114 0.95 -9.46 13.02
C ARG A 114 -0.44 -8.91 12.72
N LEU A 115 -1.24 -9.68 12.00
CA LEU A 115 -2.67 -9.41 11.77
C LEU A 115 -3.47 -10.56 12.38
N MET A 116 -4.15 -10.29 13.49
CA MET A 116 -4.95 -11.25 14.22
C MET A 116 -6.19 -11.66 13.40
N THR A 117 -6.46 -12.96 13.32
CA THR A 117 -7.69 -13.47 12.70
C THR A 117 -8.07 -14.83 13.27
N ASP A 118 -9.32 -14.95 13.71
CA ASP A 118 -9.86 -16.20 14.25
C ASP A 118 -10.28 -17.18 13.14
N ARG A 119 -10.36 -16.70 11.88
CA ARG A 119 -10.95 -17.46 10.76
C ARG A 119 -10.13 -17.25 9.48
N PRO A 120 -8.92 -17.82 9.38
CA PRO A 120 -8.18 -17.80 8.13
C PRO A 120 -8.95 -18.57 7.05
N GLN A 121 -8.99 -18.04 5.83
CA GLN A 121 -9.60 -18.72 4.69
C GLN A 121 -8.52 -19.42 3.87
N PRO A 122 -8.56 -20.75 3.70
CA PRO A 122 -7.51 -21.47 2.95
C PRO A 122 -7.38 -21.07 1.48
N SER A 123 -8.44 -20.51 0.88
CA SER A 123 -8.43 -20.03 -0.50
C SER A 123 -7.87 -18.62 -0.65
N GLN A 124 -7.51 -17.95 0.45
CA GLN A 124 -7.05 -16.58 0.47
C GLN A 124 -5.57 -16.49 0.85
N LYS A 125 -4.86 -15.59 0.18
CA LYS A 125 -3.52 -15.17 0.56
C LYS A 125 -3.57 -13.74 1.08
N VAL A 126 -2.88 -13.49 2.19
CA VAL A 126 -2.81 -12.15 2.80
C VAL A 126 -1.45 -11.56 2.54
N PHE A 127 -1.41 -10.29 2.15
CA PHE A 127 -0.17 -9.57 1.83
C PHE A 127 -0.07 -8.29 2.64
N LEU A 128 1.13 -8.01 3.15
CA LEU A 128 1.51 -6.70 3.66
C LEU A 128 1.87 -5.79 2.47
N ASN A 129 1.11 -4.73 2.27
CA ASN A 129 1.19 -3.87 1.09
C ASN A 129 1.51 -2.42 1.44
N GLY A 130 2.35 -1.81 0.62
CA GLY A 130 2.72 -0.40 0.65
C GLY A 130 4.05 -0.22 -0.08
N ALA A 131 4.60 1.00 -0.05
CA ALA A 131 5.92 1.27 -0.62
C ALA A 131 7.04 0.46 0.09
N LEU A 132 6.84 0.05 1.35
CA LEU A 132 7.77 -0.84 2.07
C LEU A 132 8.00 -2.20 1.39
N THR A 133 7.02 -2.70 0.63
CA THR A 133 7.10 -3.93 -0.15
C THR A 133 7.13 -3.67 -1.66
N ASN A 134 7.46 -2.43 -2.06
CA ASN A 134 7.39 -1.96 -3.45
C ASN A 134 6.03 -2.22 -4.12
N TRP A 135 4.94 -2.19 -3.33
CA TRP A 135 3.59 -2.50 -3.78
C TRP A 135 3.41 -3.90 -4.38
N ALA A 136 4.40 -4.78 -4.25
CA ALA A 136 4.39 -6.09 -4.87
C ALA A 136 3.52 -7.07 -4.06
N LEU A 137 2.83 -7.97 -4.77
CA LEU A 137 2.12 -9.11 -4.19
C LEU A 137 2.87 -10.38 -4.55
N ASN A 138 3.97 -10.62 -3.84
CA ASN A 138 4.86 -11.75 -4.04
C ASN A 138 5.25 -12.41 -2.70
N SER A 139 6.11 -13.42 -2.75
CA SER A 139 6.53 -14.18 -1.56
C SER A 139 7.25 -13.34 -0.49
N GLN A 140 7.77 -12.15 -0.81
CA GLN A 140 8.40 -11.25 0.17
C GLN A 140 7.38 -10.40 0.93
N SER A 141 6.14 -10.36 0.46
CA SER A 141 5.03 -9.59 1.04
C SER A 141 3.89 -10.48 1.56
N GLU A 142 3.89 -11.76 1.18
CA GLU A 142 2.88 -12.74 1.62
C GLU A 142 3.08 -13.04 3.10
N MET A 143 1.99 -12.93 3.87
CA MET A 143 1.99 -13.22 5.30
C MET A 143 1.62 -14.68 5.55
N GLU A 144 2.33 -15.33 6.47
CA GLU A 144 2.08 -16.71 6.84
C GLU A 144 1.11 -16.78 8.02
N PHE A 145 0.12 -17.65 7.96
CA PHE A 145 -0.77 -17.86 9.11
C PHE A 145 -0.11 -18.76 10.16
N ASP A 146 -0.03 -18.26 11.39
CA ASP A 146 0.40 -18.98 12.57
C ASP A 146 -0.82 -19.31 13.46
N ALA A 147 -1.13 -20.60 13.56
CA ALA A 147 -2.28 -21.11 14.29
C ALA A 147 -2.11 -21.05 15.81
N ASP A 148 -0.88 -20.99 16.33
CA ASP A 148 -0.63 -20.96 17.78
C ASP A 148 -1.02 -19.60 18.38
N ILE A 149 -0.87 -18.53 17.59
CA ILE A 149 -1.22 -17.16 17.97
C ILE A 149 -2.44 -16.61 17.22
N ASN A 150 -3.08 -17.40 16.35
CA ASN A 150 -4.20 -17.00 15.49
C ASN A 150 -3.94 -15.69 14.73
N ALA A 151 -2.79 -15.61 14.05
CA ALA A 151 -2.40 -14.41 13.33
C ALA A 151 -1.65 -14.71 12.04
N TYR A 152 -1.89 -13.89 11.02
CA TYR A 152 -0.95 -13.77 9.91
C TYR A 152 0.28 -13.00 10.39
N ARG A 153 1.48 -13.49 10.07
CA ARG A 153 2.74 -12.86 10.45
C ARG A 153 3.67 -12.69 9.26
N ILE A 154 4.49 -11.65 9.30
CA ILE A 154 5.61 -11.46 8.39
C ILE A 154 6.70 -10.67 9.11
N SER A 155 7.96 -10.96 8.77
CA SER A 155 9.11 -10.22 9.27
C SER A 155 9.85 -9.58 8.10
N LEU A 156 10.07 -8.27 8.15
CA LEU A 156 10.76 -7.53 7.10
C LEU A 156 12.00 -6.85 7.67
N LEU A 157 13.09 -6.81 6.91
CA LEU A 157 14.24 -5.98 7.25
C LEU A 157 13.99 -4.57 6.69
N LEU A 158 13.66 -3.62 7.56
CA LEU A 158 13.34 -2.24 7.20
C LEU A 158 14.38 -1.29 7.76
N LYS A 159 14.67 -0.22 7.04
CA LYS A 159 15.51 0.87 7.57
C LYS A 159 14.69 1.67 8.59
N GLN A 160 15.32 2.36 9.54
CA GLN A 160 14.58 3.26 10.43
C GLN A 160 13.82 4.33 9.64
N GLY A 161 12.60 4.65 10.09
CA GLY A 161 11.72 5.56 9.37
C GLY A 161 10.26 5.44 9.79
N TYR A 162 9.42 6.16 9.06
CA TYR A 162 7.98 6.15 9.22
C TYR A 162 7.33 5.50 8.00
N TYR A 163 6.58 4.44 8.22
CA TYR A 163 6.06 3.58 7.17
C TYR A 163 4.54 3.58 7.16
N ASN A 164 3.94 3.68 5.98
CA ASN A 164 2.54 3.33 5.79
C ASN A 164 2.39 1.96 5.16
N TYR A 165 1.39 1.22 5.63
CA TYR A 165 1.10 -0.14 5.17
C TYR A 165 -0.39 -0.46 5.31
N GLN A 166 -0.80 -1.52 4.63
CA GLN A 166 -2.15 -2.06 4.69
C GLN A 166 -2.12 -3.56 4.40
N PHE A 167 -3.22 -4.25 4.63
CA PHE A 167 -3.37 -5.66 4.33
C PHE A 167 -4.27 -5.88 3.11
N LEU A 168 -3.75 -6.62 2.13
CA LEU A 168 -4.50 -7.03 0.94
C LEU A 168 -4.79 -8.51 0.98
N VAL A 169 -5.96 -8.89 0.45
CA VAL A 169 -6.34 -10.29 0.26
C VAL A 169 -6.41 -10.61 -1.22
N VAL A 170 -5.73 -11.67 -1.64
CA VAL A 170 -5.82 -12.22 -2.99
C VAL A 170 -6.55 -13.56 -2.90
N GLU A 171 -7.69 -13.66 -3.59
CA GLU A 171 -8.45 -14.89 -3.70
C GLU A 171 -7.77 -15.88 -4.65
N GLN A 172 -8.06 -17.17 -4.47
CA GLN A 172 -7.52 -18.22 -5.33
C GLN A 172 -7.90 -17.99 -6.79
N GLY A 173 -6.89 -17.85 -7.66
CA GLY A 173 -7.05 -17.62 -9.09
C GLY A 173 -7.04 -16.14 -9.49
N GLU A 174 -7.08 -15.22 -8.53
CA GLU A 174 -6.94 -13.79 -8.76
C GLU A 174 -5.48 -13.34 -8.65
N THR A 175 -5.20 -12.16 -9.21
CA THR A 175 -3.88 -11.51 -9.11
C THR A 175 -3.93 -10.13 -8.48
N ALA A 176 -5.10 -9.49 -8.47
CA ALA A 176 -5.32 -8.21 -7.82
C ALA A 176 -5.71 -8.41 -6.36
N GLY A 177 -5.15 -7.59 -5.46
CA GLY A 177 -5.47 -7.61 -4.04
C GLY A 177 -6.72 -6.78 -3.72
N GLN A 178 -7.58 -7.31 -2.87
CA GLN A 178 -8.76 -6.61 -2.34
C GLN A 178 -8.45 -6.05 -0.95
N LEU A 179 -8.90 -4.82 -0.70
CA LEU A 179 -8.82 -4.17 0.61
C LEU A 179 -9.98 -4.53 1.50
N PHE A 180 -11.16 -4.72 0.90
CA PHE A 180 -12.42 -4.87 1.62
C PHE A 180 -12.40 -5.93 2.75
N PRO A 181 -11.81 -7.13 2.59
CA PRO A 181 -11.85 -8.14 3.65
C PRO A 181 -11.11 -7.75 4.93
N MET A 182 -9.99 -7.02 4.82
CA MET A 182 -9.11 -6.70 5.97
C MET A 182 -9.14 -5.24 6.37
N GLU A 183 -9.34 -4.32 5.43
CA GLU A 183 -9.26 -2.88 5.66
C GLU A 183 -10.60 -2.16 5.54
N ASN A 184 -11.62 -2.84 5.01
CA ASN A 184 -12.90 -2.26 4.57
C ASN A 184 -12.71 -1.31 3.36
N SER A 185 -13.79 -0.71 2.88
CA SER A 185 -13.76 0.21 1.74
C SER A 185 -14.76 1.35 1.94
N PHE A 186 -14.25 2.58 1.95
CA PHE A 186 -14.99 3.82 2.14
C PHE A 186 -14.74 4.76 0.97
N HIS A 187 -15.78 5.44 0.51
CA HIS A 187 -15.68 6.38 -0.61
C HIS A 187 -15.02 7.71 -0.20
N GLU A 188 -14.97 8.00 1.10
CA GLU A 188 -14.37 9.19 1.70
C GLU A 188 -12.84 9.12 1.78
N THR A 189 -12.26 7.93 1.67
CA THR A 189 -10.82 7.70 1.83
C THR A 189 -9.99 8.52 0.84
N GLU A 190 -8.98 9.21 1.36
CA GLU A 190 -8.04 9.95 0.52
C GLU A 190 -7.18 8.97 -0.31
N ASN A 191 -7.10 9.19 -1.62
CA ASN A 191 -6.33 8.36 -2.53
C ASN A 191 -5.70 9.21 -3.64
N ASP A 192 -4.48 8.85 -4.02
CA ASP A 192 -3.78 9.37 -5.20
C ASP A 192 -4.07 8.48 -6.42
N TYR A 193 -4.50 9.07 -7.53
CA TYR A 193 -4.71 8.40 -8.82
C TYR A 193 -3.73 8.96 -9.86
N LEU A 194 -2.78 8.12 -10.28
CA LEU A 194 -1.86 8.43 -11.35
C LEU A 194 -2.45 7.97 -12.68
N ILE A 195 -2.73 8.93 -13.56
CA ILE A 195 -3.25 8.71 -14.91
C ILE A 195 -2.08 8.81 -15.88
N LEU A 196 -1.89 7.78 -16.70
CA LEU A 196 -0.84 7.68 -17.72
C LEU A 196 -1.47 7.49 -19.10
N VAL A 197 -1.16 8.41 -20.02
CA VAL A 197 -1.66 8.39 -21.39
C VAL A 197 -0.55 7.94 -22.33
N TYR A 198 -0.74 6.77 -22.92
CA TYR A 198 0.18 6.19 -23.88
C TYR A 198 -0.34 6.34 -25.31
N TYR A 199 0.58 6.62 -26.24
CA TYR A 199 0.32 6.67 -27.66
C TYR A 199 1.30 5.79 -28.43
N LYS A 200 0.78 5.09 -29.43
CA LYS A 200 1.58 4.31 -30.38
C LYS A 200 0.95 4.45 -31.76
N ASN A 201 1.67 5.09 -32.69
CA ASN A 201 1.27 5.11 -34.10
C ASN A 201 1.54 3.74 -34.77
N PHE A 202 0.95 3.51 -35.93
CA PHE A 202 1.12 2.27 -36.70
C PHE A 202 2.61 1.97 -37.02
N ASN A 203 3.40 3.02 -37.28
CA ASN A 203 4.83 2.89 -37.57
C ASN A 203 5.72 2.93 -36.31
N ASP A 204 5.16 3.18 -35.12
CA ASP A 204 5.94 3.28 -33.89
C ASP A 204 6.35 1.89 -33.39
N ARG A 205 7.62 1.75 -33.01
CA ARG A 205 8.14 0.50 -32.42
C ARG A 205 7.73 0.31 -30.96
N THR A 206 7.43 1.39 -30.25
CA THR A 206 7.16 1.39 -28.81
C THR A 206 5.93 2.25 -28.48
N HIS A 207 5.32 1.99 -27.32
CA HIS A 207 4.34 2.89 -26.74
C HIS A 207 5.08 4.05 -26.08
N ARG A 208 4.73 5.29 -26.44
CA ARG A 208 5.26 6.51 -25.82
C ARG A 208 4.30 6.99 -24.74
N LEU A 209 4.83 7.36 -23.57
CA LEU A 209 4.06 8.14 -22.60
C LEU A 209 3.98 9.58 -23.11
N ILE A 210 2.78 10.05 -23.42
CA ILE A 210 2.55 11.40 -23.97
C ILE A 210 1.92 12.35 -22.96
N GLY A 211 1.49 11.84 -21.81
CA GLY A 211 0.95 12.65 -20.73
C GLY A 211 0.83 11.82 -19.46
N SER A 212 0.99 12.49 -18.32
CA SER A 212 0.79 11.93 -16.99
C SER A 212 0.17 12.98 -16.10
N GLN A 213 -0.77 12.58 -15.24
CA GLN A 213 -1.35 13.47 -14.24
C GLN A 213 -1.60 12.71 -12.94
N LEU A 214 -1.25 13.33 -11.82
CA LEU A 214 -1.62 12.86 -10.50
C LEU A 214 -2.84 13.66 -10.03
N VAL A 215 -3.91 12.96 -9.66
CA VAL A 215 -5.15 13.54 -9.14
C VAL A 215 -5.45 12.89 -7.80
N ASN A 216 -5.84 13.67 -6.79
CA ASN A 216 -6.18 13.15 -5.47
C ASN A 216 -7.70 13.26 -5.24
N SER A 217 -8.31 12.29 -4.55
CA SER A 217 -9.76 12.23 -4.32
C SER A 217 -10.29 13.36 -3.42
N MET A 218 -9.45 13.92 -2.55
CA MET A 218 -9.84 14.95 -1.58
C MET A 218 -9.14 16.29 -1.84
N ARG A 219 -7.84 16.25 -2.16
CA ARG A 219 -7.02 17.43 -2.42
C ARG A 219 -7.17 17.85 -3.88
N ARG A 220 -7.78 19.02 -4.11
CA ARG A 220 -7.72 19.67 -5.42
C ARG A 220 -6.38 20.38 -5.53
N ASN A 221 -5.60 20.03 -6.56
CA ASN A 221 -4.45 20.85 -6.95
C ASN A 221 -5.00 22.18 -7.49
N GLU A 222 -4.74 23.28 -6.79
CA GLU A 222 -4.89 24.64 -7.33
C GLU A 222 -3.75 24.97 -8.31
#